data_AF-A0A953AK60-F1
#
_entry.id   AF-A0A953AK60-F1
#
_cell.length_a   1.000
_cell.length_b   1.000
_cell.length_c   1.000
_cell.angle_alpha   90.00
_cell.angle_beta   90.00
_cell.angle_gamma   90.00
#
_symmetry.space_group_name_H-M   'P 1'
#
loop_
_entity.id
_entity.type
_entity.pdbx_description
1 polymer ?
#
loop_
_entity_poly.entity_id
_entity_poly.type
_entity_poly.pdbx_seq_one_letter_code
_entity_poly.pdbx_strand_id
1 'polypeptide(L)'
;GQHSGYGYTRADFNTILAYDATETLLEGCRRALASGGNQQALTGDKLRQALTTISGSRAIQGISGQISFASNGDPVDKAVVILNVDAQGHIKIASIEGKFFK
;
A
#
# COMPACT_ATOMS: atom_id res chain seq x y z
N GLY A 1 1.32 25.79 22.29
CA GLY A 1 1.10 24.62 21.42
C GLY A 1 1.71 23.42 22.10
N GLN A 2 0.90 22.59 22.76
CA GLN A 2 1.38 21.34 23.34
C GLN A 2 1.39 20.29 22.22
N HIS A 3 2.57 19.81 21.88
CA HIS A 3 2.72 18.52 21.21
C HIS A 3 2.20 17.46 22.18
N SER A 4 0.95 17.05 21.99
CA SER A 4 0.43 15.83 22.58
C SER A 4 1.26 14.69 22.02
N GLY A 5 1.90 13.90 22.89
CA GLY A 5 2.63 12.70 22.48
C GLY A 5 1.76 11.72 21.69
N TYR A 6 2.37 10.63 21.21
CA TYR A 6 1.65 9.54 20.54
C TYR A 6 0.44 9.09 21.39
N GLY A 7 -0.77 9.52 21.00
CA GLY A 7 -2.03 9.05 21.58
C GLY A 7 -2.50 7.77 20.89
N TYR A 8 -3.54 7.12 21.41
CA TYR A 8 -4.16 5.92 20.84
C TYR A 8 -4.91 6.15 19.52
N THR A 9 -4.76 7.32 18.91
CA THR A 9 -5.27 7.60 17.57
C THR A 9 -4.53 6.70 16.60
N ARG A 10 -5.26 5.96 15.76
CA ARG A 10 -4.67 5.16 14.68
C ARG A 10 -3.63 6.01 13.92
N ALA A 11 -2.56 5.37 13.44
CA ALA A 11 -1.59 6.02 12.58
C ALA A 11 -2.32 6.80 11.48
N ASP A 12 -1.87 8.04 11.22
CA ASP A 12 -2.50 8.86 10.20
C ASP A 12 -2.40 8.17 8.83
N PHE A 13 -3.30 8.53 7.90
CA PHE A 13 -3.35 7.86 6.61
C PHE A 13 -2.05 8.00 5.81
N ASN A 14 -1.29 9.10 5.95
CA ASN A 14 -0.02 9.25 5.26
C ASN A 14 1.02 8.28 5.80
N THR A 15 1.08 8.09 7.13
CA THR A 15 1.97 7.08 7.74
C THR A 15 1.63 5.67 7.25
N ILE A 16 0.34 5.33 7.24
CA ILE A 16 -0.14 4.02 6.74
C ILE A 16 0.27 3.82 5.27
N LEU A 17 -0.01 4.80 4.41
CA LEU A 17 0.29 4.71 2.98
C LEU A 17 1.80 4.71 2.70
N ALA A 18 2.60 5.48 3.44
CA ALA A 18 4.05 5.51 3.30
C ALA A 18 4.69 4.17 3.70
N TYR A 19 4.18 3.54 4.76
CA TYR A 19 4.59 2.20 5.18
C TYR A 19 4.30 1.18 4.07
N ASP A 20 3.04 1.13 3.62
CA ASP A 20 2.60 0.21 2.55
C ASP A 20 3.38 0.43 1.25
N ALA A 21 3.67 1.68 0.88
CA ALA A 21 4.46 2.02 -0.31
C ALA A 21 5.91 1.54 -0.18
N THR A 22 6.52 1.69 1.00
CA THR A 22 7.89 1.25 1.27
C THR A 22 8.00 -0.27 1.25
N GLU A 23 7.03 -0.96 1.86
CA GLU A 23 6.95 -2.43 1.83
C GLU A 23 6.76 -2.95 0.38
N THR A 24 5.88 -2.31 -0.38
CA THR A 24 5.63 -2.65 -1.80
C THR A 24 6.88 -2.43 -2.64
N LEU A 25 7.60 -1.33 -2.44
CA LEU A 25 8.85 -1.04 -3.12
C LEU A 25 9.91 -2.10 -2.80
N LEU A 26 10.08 -2.45 -1.53
CA LEU A 26 11.04 -3.46 -1.08
C LEU A 26 10.74 -4.83 -1.70
N GLU A 27 9.48 -5.25 -1.72
CA GLU A 27 9.06 -6.50 -2.34
C GLU A 27 9.28 -6.49 -3.86
N GLY A 28 9.01 -5.35 -4.52
CA GLY A 28 9.34 -5.14 -5.93
C GLY A 28 10.83 -5.30 -6.22
N CYS A 29 11.69 -4.66 -5.39
CA CYS A 29 13.14 -4.80 -5.49
C CYS A 29 13.59 -6.25 -5.29
N ARG A 30 13.06 -6.95 -4.27
CA ARG A 30 13.37 -8.36 -4.00
C ARG A 30 13.04 -9.24 -5.20
N ARG A 31 11.87 -9.04 -5.83
CA ARG A 31 11.45 -9.79 -7.02
C ARG A 31 12.29 -9.47 -8.25
N ALA A 32 12.61 -8.19 -8.46
CA ALA A 32 13.47 -7.76 -9.56
C ALA A 32 14.86 -8.41 -9.47
N LEU A 33 15.44 -8.44 -8.27
CA LEU A 33 16.74 -9.07 -8.02
C LEU A 33 16.69 -10.60 -8.10
N ALA A 34 15.59 -11.24 -7.70
CA ALA A 34 15.44 -12.69 -7.80
C ALA A 34 15.34 -13.22 -9.25
N SER A 35 14.95 -12.36 -10.19
CA SER A 35 14.78 -12.71 -11.61
C SER A 35 16.06 -12.63 -12.45
N GLY A 36 17.12 -12.02 -11.91
CA GLY A 36 18.42 -11.90 -12.58
C GLY A 36 19.48 -12.72 -11.86
N GLY A 37 20.30 -13.47 -12.61
CA GLY A 37 21.48 -14.13 -12.02
C GLY A 37 22.44 -13.13 -11.36
N ASN A 38 23.49 -13.65 -10.69
CA ASN A 38 24.41 -12.99 -9.74
C ASN A 38 25.04 -11.61 -10.11
N GLN A 39 24.72 -10.99 -11.25
CA GLN A 39 25.36 -9.77 -11.75
C GLN A 39 24.40 -8.72 -12.32
N GLN A 40 23.08 -8.88 -12.20
CA GLN A 40 22.16 -7.91 -12.80
C GLN A 40 21.81 -6.76 -11.84
N ALA A 41 22.20 -5.54 -12.22
CA ALA A 41 21.83 -4.32 -11.53
C ALA A 41 20.30 -4.11 -11.46
N LEU A 42 19.84 -3.56 -10.35
CA LEU A 42 18.47 -3.07 -10.19
C LEU A 42 18.28 -1.84 -11.07
N THR A 43 17.38 -1.92 -12.05
CA THR A 43 17.01 -0.79 -12.91
C THR A 43 15.54 -0.43 -12.72
N GLY A 44 15.17 0.80 -13.08
CA GLY A 44 13.78 1.27 -13.01
C GLY A 44 12.81 0.39 -13.82
N ASP A 45 13.21 -0.04 -15.01
CA ASP A 45 12.37 -0.92 -15.85
C ASP A 45 12.13 -2.29 -15.23
N LYS A 46 13.18 -2.90 -14.65
CA LYS A 46 13.05 -4.19 -13.95
C LYS A 46 12.19 -4.08 -12.71
N LEU A 47 12.37 -3.00 -11.94
CA LEU A 47 11.52 -2.75 -10.78
C LEU A 47 10.06 -2.57 -11.21
N ARG A 48 9.79 -1.75 -12.23
CA ARG A 48 8.44 -1.57 -12.77
C ARG A 48 7.82 -2.89 -13.20
N GLN A 49 8.56 -3.73 -13.94
CA GLN A 49 8.09 -5.05 -14.36
C GLN A 49 7.90 -6.01 -13.17
N ALA A 50 8.74 -5.93 -12.14
CA ALA A 50 8.58 -6.74 -10.95
C ALA A 50 7.35 -6.34 -10.13
N LEU A 51 7.04 -5.04 -10.05
CA LEU A 51 5.85 -4.51 -9.38
C LEU A 51 4.56 -5.04 -10.01
N THR A 52 4.47 -5.17 -11.34
CA THR A 52 3.28 -5.73 -12.01
C THR A 52 3.02 -7.21 -11.67
N THR A 53 4.01 -7.91 -11.09
CA THR A 53 3.82 -9.29 -10.61
C THR A 53 3.18 -9.36 -9.21
N ILE A 54 3.03 -8.24 -8.51
CA ILE A 54 2.35 -8.16 -7.22
C ILE A 54 0.84 -8.18 -7.50
N SER A 55 0.31 -9.37 -7.75
CA SER A 55 -1.08 -9.57 -8.13
C SER A 55 -1.58 -10.97 -7.76
N GLY A 56 -2.91 -11.13 -7.67
CA GLY A 56 -3.54 -12.42 -7.37
C GLY A 56 -3.00 -13.05 -6.09
N SER A 57 -2.55 -14.31 -6.17
CA SER A 57 -1.96 -15.02 -5.03
C SER A 57 -0.63 -14.45 -4.55
N ARG A 58 -0.04 -13.50 -5.30
CA ARG A 58 1.22 -12.81 -4.98
C ARG A 58 0.98 -11.37 -4.50
N ALA A 59 -0.27 -10.98 -4.24
CA ALA A 59 -0.61 -9.73 -3.61
C ALA A 59 0.00 -9.63 -2.19
N ILE A 60 0.22 -8.42 -1.71
CA ILE A 60 0.78 -8.15 -0.38
C ILE A 60 -0.35 -7.67 0.54
N GLN A 61 -0.33 -8.06 1.81
CA GLN A 61 -1.27 -7.53 2.80
C GLN A 61 -0.66 -6.30 3.48
N GLY A 62 -1.02 -5.10 3.02
CA GLY A 62 -0.66 -3.84 3.67
C GLY A 62 -1.60 -3.47 4.83
N ILE A 63 -1.24 -2.42 5.56
CA ILE A 63 -2.06 -1.86 6.64
C ILE A 63 -3.31 -1.18 6.08
N SER A 64 -3.21 -0.56 4.89
CA SER A 64 -4.37 0.00 4.17
C SER A 64 -5.21 -1.06 3.46
N GLY A 65 -4.92 -2.36 3.65
CA GLY A 65 -5.56 -3.48 2.97
C GLY A 65 -4.68 -4.10 1.89
N GLN A 66 -5.21 -5.09 1.18
CA GLN A 66 -4.46 -5.81 0.14
C GLN A 66 -3.91 -4.86 -0.94
N ILE A 67 -2.69 -5.11 -1.38
CA ILE A 67 -1.98 -4.39 -2.45
C ILE A 67 -1.80 -5.37 -3.60
N SER A 68 -2.49 -5.08 -4.70
CA SER A 68 -2.47 -5.88 -5.93
C SER A 68 -2.57 -4.93 -7.12
N PHE A 69 -1.78 -5.18 -8.15
CA PHE A 69 -1.76 -4.36 -9.37
C PHE A 69 -2.30 -5.14 -10.58
N ALA A 70 -2.97 -4.43 -11.47
CA ALA A 70 -3.29 -4.90 -12.81
C ALA A 70 -2.06 -4.82 -13.72
N SER A 71 -2.15 -5.37 -14.94
CA SER A 71 -1.03 -5.37 -15.90
C SER A 71 -0.59 -3.97 -16.33
N ASN A 72 -1.47 -2.97 -16.21
CA ASN A 72 -1.18 -1.55 -16.47
C ASN A 72 -0.60 -0.81 -15.26
N GLY A 73 -0.49 -1.46 -14.09
CA GLY A 73 0.01 -0.86 -12.85
C GLY A 73 -1.07 -0.27 -11.95
N ASP A 74 -2.34 -0.29 -12.35
CA ASP A 74 -3.43 0.25 -11.55
C ASP A 74 -3.75 -0.66 -10.35
N PRO A 75 -4.16 -0.10 -9.21
CA PRO A 75 -4.58 -0.88 -8.05
C PRO A 75 -5.85 -1.66 -8.35
N VAL A 76 -5.85 -2.96 -8.05
CA VAL A 76 -7.01 -3.83 -8.23
C VAL A 76 -7.74 -3.98 -6.90
N ASP A 77 -9.03 -3.70 -6.91
CA ASP A 77 -9.96 -4.01 -5.82
C ASP A 77 -9.56 -3.41 -4.45
N LYS A 78 -8.81 -2.30 -4.47
CA LYS A 78 -8.40 -1.58 -3.25
C LYS A 78 -9.59 -0.85 -2.65
N ALA A 79 -9.99 -1.19 -1.42
CA ALA A 79 -11.14 -0.61 -0.76
C ALA A 79 -11.04 0.92 -0.60
N VAL A 80 -12.15 1.61 -0.84
CA VAL A 80 -12.33 3.05 -0.55
C VAL A 80 -13.20 3.19 0.70
N VAL A 81 -12.64 3.79 1.74
CA VAL A 81 -13.31 3.98 3.05
C VAL A 81 -13.75 5.41 3.23
N ILE A 82 -14.95 5.60 3.78
CA ILE A 82 -15.42 6.89 4.27
C ILE A 82 -15.24 6.89 5.78
N LEU A 83 -14.57 7.93 6.27
CA LEU A 83 -14.33 8.13 7.69
C LEU A 83 -15.21 9.28 8.18
N ASN A 84 -15.76 9.14 9.38
CA ASN A 84 -16.36 10.25 10.10
C ASN A 84 -15.67 10.47 11.43
N VAL A 85 -15.82 11.68 11.96
CA VAL A 85 -15.38 12.05 13.30
C VAL A 85 -16.62 12.22 14.15
N ASP A 86 -16.68 11.50 15.27
CA ASP A 86 -17.81 11.65 16.20
C ASP A 86 -17.69 12.91 17.06
N ALA A 87 -18.73 13.18 17.87
CA ALA A 87 -18.76 14.36 18.74
C ALA A 87 -17.64 14.39 19.81
N GLN A 88 -16.95 13.26 20.04
CA GLN A 88 -15.83 13.14 20.98
C GLN A 88 -14.47 13.24 20.28
N GLY A 89 -14.45 13.43 18.95
CA GLY A 89 -13.22 13.54 18.16
C GLY A 89 -12.64 12.19 17.72
N HIS A 90 -13.35 11.08 17.91
CA HIS A 90 -12.88 9.77 17.48
C HIS A 90 -13.14 9.54 15.99
N ILE A 91 -12.11 9.06 15.27
CA ILE A 91 -12.24 8.64 13.87
C ILE A 91 -12.91 7.25 13.83
N LYS A 92 -13.99 7.13 13.07
CA LYS A 92 -14.69 5.87 12.82
C LYS A 92 -14.81 5.63 11.32
N ILE A 93 -14.89 4.36 10.94
CA ILE A 93 -15.27 3.97 9.57
C ILE A 93 -16.79 4.11 9.49
N ALA A 94 -17.25 5.01 8.63
CA ALA A 94 -18.67 5.20 8.36
C ALA A 94 -19.17 4.14 7.37
N SER A 95 -18.38 3.88 6.32
CA SER A 95 -18.73 2.92 5.27
C SER A 95 -17.52 2.52 4.42
N ILE A 96 -17.70 1.45 3.64
CA ILE A 96 -16.83 1.08 2.51
C ILE A 96 -17.68 1.29 1.26
N GLU A 97 -17.38 2.34 0.49
CA GLU A 97 -18.24 2.78 -0.64
C GLU A 97 -17.86 2.11 -1.96
N GLY A 98 -16.81 1.28 -1.97
CA GLY A 98 -16.42 0.55 -3.16
C GLY A 98 -14.94 0.19 -3.15
N LYS A 99 -14.41 0.02 -4.36
CA LYS A 99 -13.02 -0.32 -4.60
C LYS A 99 -12.50 0.45 -5.81
N PHE A 100 -11.20 0.76 -5.85
CA PHE A 100 -10.57 1.33 -7.04
C PHE A 100 -10.87 0.44 -8.25
N PHE A 101 -11.34 1.08 -9.33
CA PHE A 101 -11.71 0.43 -10.57
C PHE A 101 -10.47 -0.06 -11.31
N LYS A 102 -10.68 -1.10 -12.14
CA LYS A 102 -9.79 -1.39 -13.27
C LYS A 102 -9.81 -0.25 -14.28
#